data_AF-A0A6B8VH19-F1
#
_entry.id   AF-A0A6B8VH19-F1
#
_cell.length_a   1.000
_cell.length_b   1.000
_cell.length_c   1.000
_cell.angle_alpha   90.00
_cell.angle_beta   90.00
_cell.angle_gamma   90.00
#
_symmetry.space_group_name_H-M   'P 1'
#
loop_
_entity.id
_entity.type
_entity.pdbx_description
1 polymer ?
#
loop_
_entity_poly.entity_id
_entity_poly.type
_entity_poly.pdbx_seq_one_letter_code
_entity_poly.pdbx_strand_id
1 'polypeptide(L)'
;MPNIGPTELIILVVVLILLFGAKKLPDAARSLGRSMRIFKSEVKEMSNDDQPQPGQQPQPGQIAAPQQDYWDQPQNQPNPQAGQPQQGQQYPNQPNQQ
;
A
#
# COMPACT_ATOMS: atom_id res chain seq x y z
N MET A 1 34.04 -3.39 34.07
CA MET A 1 33.31 -2.59 33.06
C MET A 1 31.86 -3.03 33.11
N PRO A 2 30.89 -2.11 33.21
CA PRO A 2 29.48 -2.49 33.18
C PRO A 2 29.19 -3.18 31.84
N ASN A 3 28.80 -4.45 31.90
CA ASN A 3 28.41 -5.22 30.73
C ASN A 3 26.93 -4.93 30.49
N ILE A 4 26.65 -4.09 29.50
CA ILE A 4 25.28 -3.85 29.05
C ILE A 4 24.82 -5.13 28.37
N GLY A 5 24.19 -5.99 29.16
CA GLY A 5 23.64 -7.25 28.71
C GLY A 5 22.23 -7.10 28.13
N PRO A 6 21.70 -8.17 27.52
CA PRO A 6 20.31 -8.22 27.07
C PRO A 6 19.32 -7.85 28.19
N THR A 7 19.64 -8.19 29.45
CA THR A 7 18.82 -7.87 30.62
C THR A 7 18.68 -6.36 30.85
N GLU A 8 19.78 -5.60 30.87
CA GLU A 8 19.75 -4.14 30.99
C GLU A 8 18.92 -3.48 29.87
N LEU A 9 19.05 -3.98 28.64
CA LEU A 9 18.28 -3.46 27.51
C LEU A 9 16.77 -3.65 27.70
N ILE A 10 16.36 -4.83 28.18
CA ILE A 10 14.95 -5.13 28.49
C ILE A 10 14.44 -4.15 29.56
N ILE A 11 15.20 -3.94 30.64
CA ILE A 11 14.82 -3.02 31.71
C ILE A 11 14.62 -1.60 31.16
N LEU A 12 15.53 -1.12 30.30
CA LEU A 12 15.43 0.21 29.69
C LEU A 12 14.17 0.33 28.82
N VAL A 13 13.87 -0.68 27.99
CA VAL A 13 12.66 -0.72 27.16
C VAL A 13 11.41 -0.71 28.03
N VAL A 14 11.39 -1.47 29.14
CA VAL A 14 10.26 -1.49 30.08
C VAL A 14 10.05 -0.09 30.68
N VAL A 15 11.11 0.59 31.11
CA VAL A 15 11.01 1.97 31.62
C VAL A 15 10.44 2.92 30.56
N LEU A 16 10.91 2.83 29.30
CA LEU A 16 10.35 3.64 28.20
C LEU A 16 8.88 3.34 27.94
N ILE A 17 8.46 2.06 28.01
CA ILE A 17 7.05 1.67 27.87
C ILE A 17 6.21 2.26 29.01
N LEU A 18 6.72 2.31 30.24
CA LEU A 18 6.00 2.88 31.37
C LEU A 18 5.83 4.40 31.24
N LEU A 19 6.83 5.11 30.73
CA LEU A 19 6.78 6.56 30.55
C LEU A 19 5.93 6.99 29.34
N PHE A 20 6.10 6.33 28.20
CA PHE A 20 5.47 6.72 26.94
C PHE A 20 4.21 5.90 26.61
N GLY A 21 4.07 4.70 27.16
CA GLY A 21 2.97 3.78 26.91
C GLY A 21 3.25 2.78 25.78
N ALA A 22 2.75 1.55 25.93
CA ALA A 22 2.96 0.44 24.99
C ALA A 22 2.45 0.71 23.57
N LYS A 23 1.48 1.62 23.38
CA LYS A 23 0.97 2.02 22.06
C LYS A 23 1.79 3.11 21.39
N LYS A 24 2.54 3.92 22.14
CA LYS A 24 3.26 5.10 21.60
C LYS A 24 4.64 4.76 21.07
N LEU A 25 5.35 3.82 21.68
CA LEU A 25 6.63 3.32 21.16
C LEU A 25 6.52 2.71 19.74
N PRO A 26 5.61 1.75 19.46
CA PRO A 26 5.51 1.17 18.12
C PRO A 26 5.03 2.19 17.08
N ASP A 27 4.19 3.15 17.48
CA ASP A 27 3.70 4.21 16.59
C ASP A 27 4.84 5.18 16.22
N ALA A 28 5.63 5.63 17.22
CA ALA A 28 6.81 6.45 17.00
C ALA A 28 7.89 5.72 16.18
N ALA A 29 8.15 4.43 16.46
CA ALA A 29 9.08 3.64 15.67
C ALA A 29 8.62 3.48 14.21
N ARG A 30 7.30 3.30 13.97
CA ARG A 30 6.73 3.20 12.62
C ARG A 30 6.76 4.51 11.85
N SER A 31 6.57 5.66 12.50
CA SER A 31 6.68 6.96 11.84
C SER A 31 8.14 7.30 11.53
N LEU A 32 9.05 7.12 12.51
CA LEU A 32 10.49 7.31 12.34
C LEU A 32 11.06 6.37 11.27
N GLY A 33 10.65 5.10 11.25
CA GLY A 33 11.10 4.13 10.25
C GLY A 33 10.69 4.49 8.83
N ARG A 34 9.49 5.07 8.63
CA ARG A 34 9.06 5.58 7.32
C ARG A 34 9.92 6.75 6.87
N SER A 35 10.18 7.73 7.74
CA SER A 35 11.06 8.86 7.44
C SER A 35 12.50 8.42 7.16
N MET A 36 13.04 7.49 7.95
CA MET A 36 14.38 6.94 7.74
C MET A 36 14.51 6.18 6.43
N ARG A 37 13.47 5.45 5.99
CA ARG A 37 13.48 4.73 4.71
C ARG A 37 13.60 5.68 3.53
N ILE A 38 12.82 6.76 3.54
CA ILE A 38 12.83 7.79 2.48
C ILE A 38 14.18 8.50 2.45
N PHE A 39 14.67 8.92 3.62
CA PHE A 39 16.00 9.53 3.73
C PHE A 39 17.10 8.59 3.24
N LYS A 40 17.03 7.29 3.58
CA LYS A 40 18.01 6.29 3.14
C LYS A 40 17.98 6.07 1.63
N SER A 41 16.80 6.10 0.99
CA SER A 41 16.70 5.99 -0.47
C SER A 41 17.26 7.22 -1.18
N GLU A 42 16.93 8.42 -0.71
CA GLU A 42 17.44 9.67 -1.30
C GLU A 42 18.97 9.78 -1.16
N VAL A 43 19.49 9.49 0.04
CA VAL A 43 20.95 9.48 0.28
C VAL A 43 21.64 8.38 -0.54
N LYS A 44 20.98 7.24 -0.76
CA LYS A 44 21.51 6.16 -1.58
C LYS A 44 21.54 6.57 -3.06
N GLU A 45 20.52 7.23 -3.58
CA GLU A 45 20.49 7.71 -4.96
C GLU A 45 21.58 8.75 -5.22
N MET A 46 21.80 9.69 -4.28
CA MET A 46 22.91 10.64 -4.35
C MET A 46 24.29 9.96 -4.31
N SER A 47 24.40 8.84 -3.59
CA SER A 47 25.65 8.07 -3.51
C SER A 47 25.88 7.11 -4.69
N ASN A 48 24.85 6.83 -5.52
CA ASN A 48 24.91 5.88 -6.63
C ASN A 48 24.97 6.54 -8.01
N ASP A 49 25.13 7.86 -8.09
CA ASP A 49 25.32 8.59 -9.37
C ASP A 49 26.61 8.17 -10.12
N ASP A 50 27.46 7.33 -9.52
CA ASP A 50 28.65 6.71 -10.13
C ASP A 50 28.46 5.25 -10.59
N GLN A 51 27.31 4.60 -10.37
CA GLN A 51 27.04 3.24 -10.89
C GLN A 51 25.56 2.99 -11.25
N PRO A 52 25.24 2.56 -12.49
CA PRO A 52 23.88 2.18 -12.86
C PRO A 52 23.48 0.85 -12.21
N GLN A 53 22.54 0.88 -11.26
CA GLN A 53 21.91 -0.32 -10.69
C GLN A 53 20.45 -0.45 -11.13
N PRO A 54 20.06 -1.53 -11.83
CA PRO A 54 18.66 -1.79 -12.16
C PRO A 54 17.92 -2.42 -10.97
N GLY A 55 16.84 -1.77 -10.53
CA GLY A 55 15.65 -2.49 -10.04
C GLY A 55 15.39 -2.60 -8.54
N GLN A 56 15.43 -1.51 -7.77
CA GLN A 56 14.82 -1.52 -6.41
C GLN A 56 13.94 -0.30 -6.17
N GLN A 57 12.74 -0.33 -6.74
CA GLN A 57 11.63 0.54 -6.34
C GLN A 57 11.01 0.03 -5.03
N PRO A 58 10.91 0.84 -3.97
CA PRO A 58 10.12 0.51 -2.79
C PRO A 58 8.62 0.60 -3.15
N GLN A 59 7.97 -0.55 -3.41
CA GLN A 59 6.51 -0.62 -3.58
C GLN A 59 5.81 -0.11 -2.30
N PRO A 60 5.03 0.99 -2.35
CA PRO A 60 4.12 1.37 -1.28
C PRO A 60 2.85 0.53 -1.42
N GLY A 61 2.74 -0.58 -0.69
CA GLY A 61 1.55 -1.44 -0.81
C GLY A 61 1.47 -2.66 0.11
N GLN A 62 2.56 -3.08 0.76
CA GLN A 62 2.51 -4.24 1.67
C GLN A 62 2.33 -3.82 3.13
N ILE A 63 1.20 -3.16 3.39
CA ILE A 63 0.47 -3.36 4.64
C ILE A 63 -0.35 -4.62 4.38
N ALA A 64 -0.08 -5.68 5.12
CA ALA A 64 -0.94 -6.86 5.15
C ALA A 64 -2.37 -6.42 5.44
N ALA A 65 -3.23 -6.52 4.43
CA ALA A 65 -4.65 -6.21 4.55
C ALA A 65 -5.36 -7.32 5.32
N PRO A 66 -6.46 -7.04 6.03
CA PRO A 66 -7.62 -7.88 5.86
C PRO A 66 -8.22 -7.53 4.49
N GLN A 67 -7.73 -8.21 3.46
CA GLN A 67 -8.27 -8.21 2.09
C GLN A 67 -9.43 -9.23 1.95
N GLN A 68 -10.06 -9.61 3.05
CA GLN A 68 -11.20 -10.52 3.06
C GLN A 68 -12.47 -9.67 3.13
N ASP A 69 -12.99 -9.25 1.97
CA ASP A 69 -14.44 -9.01 1.71
C ASP A 69 -14.73 -8.25 0.41
N TYR A 70 -13.74 -7.92 -0.42
CA TYR A 70 -14.02 -7.18 -1.65
C TYR A 70 -14.56 -8.06 -2.79
N TRP A 71 -14.23 -9.36 -2.81
CA TRP A 71 -14.63 -10.30 -3.88
C TRP A 71 -15.80 -11.23 -3.53
N ASP A 72 -16.20 -11.30 -2.26
CA ASP A 72 -17.31 -12.14 -1.79
C ASP A 72 -18.68 -11.45 -1.90
N GLN A 73 -18.72 -10.21 -2.40
CA GLN A 73 -19.97 -9.46 -2.55
C GLN A 73 -20.62 -9.78 -3.91
N PRO A 74 -21.81 -10.41 -3.95
CA PRO A 74 -22.48 -10.84 -5.20
C PRO A 74 -22.89 -9.68 -6.13
N GLN A 75 -22.69 -8.43 -5.71
CA GLN A 75 -22.98 -7.22 -6.47
C GLN A 75 -21.80 -6.72 -7.32
N ASN A 76 -20.58 -7.19 -7.04
CA ASN A 76 -19.35 -6.76 -7.72
C ASN A 76 -18.94 -7.65 -8.90
N GLN A 77 -19.81 -8.58 -9.32
CA GLN A 77 -19.62 -9.31 -10.57
C GLN A 77 -20.03 -8.42 -11.75
N PRO A 78 -19.13 -8.13 -12.71
CA PRO A 78 -19.47 -7.38 -13.91
C PRO A 78 -20.51 -8.19 -14.71
N ASN A 79 -21.75 -7.71 -14.78
CA ASN A 79 -22.80 -8.34 -15.57
C ASN A 79 -22.47 -8.22 -17.08
N PRO A 80 -22.19 -9.32 -17.81
CA PRO A 80 -21.83 -9.25 -19.23
C PRO A 80 -22.99 -8.87 -20.18
N GLN A 81 -24.18 -8.53 -19.65
CA GLN A 81 -25.37 -8.24 -20.45
C GLN A 81 -25.68 -6.74 -20.65
N ALA A 82 -24.89 -5.82 -20.10
CA ALA A 82 -25.13 -4.37 -20.20
C ALA A 82 -24.74 -3.74 -21.56
N GLY A 83 -24.62 -4.53 -22.63
CA GLY A 83 -24.13 -4.09 -23.95
C GLY A 83 -25.02 -4.42 -25.15
N GLN A 84 -26.23 -4.94 -24.97
CA GLN A 84 -27.16 -5.17 -26.08
C GLN A 84 -28.22 -4.06 -26.13
N PRO A 85 -28.12 -3.07 -27.03
CA PRO A 85 -29.24 -2.20 -27.33
C PRO A 85 -30.35 -3.03 -28.00
N GLN A 86 -31.47 -3.14 -27.29
CA GLN A 86 -32.68 -3.82 -27.72
C GLN A 86 -33.25 -3.16 -28.99
N GLN A 87 -33.65 -4.03 -29.91
CA GLN A 87 -34.36 -3.75 -31.15
C GLN A 87 -35.64 -2.95 -30.87
N GLY A 88 -35.89 -1.89 -31.65
CA GLY A 88 -37.22 -1.25 -31.69
C GLY A 88 -37.24 0.21 -32.12
N GLN A 89 -36.91 0.54 -33.37
CA GLN A 89 -37.50 1.70 -34.07
C GLN A 89 -37.70 1.37 -35.55
N GLN A 90 -38.91 0.89 -35.81
CA GLN A 90 -39.53 0.65 -37.10
C GLN A 90 -39.76 2.03 -37.78
N TYR A 91 -39.06 2.34 -38.87
CA TYR A 91 -39.42 3.42 -39.78
C TYR A 91 -39.83 2.84 -41.15
N PRO A 92 -40.97 3.28 -41.71
CA PRO A 92 -41.59 2.68 -42.88
C PRO A 92 -40.82 2.95 -44.17
N ASN A 93 -40.83 1.93 -45.03
CA ASN A 93 -40.31 1.90 -46.38
C ASN A 93 -40.86 3.08 -47.21
N GLN A 94 -40.03 4.05 -47.59
CA GLN A 94 -40.41 5.10 -48.55
C GLN A 94 -40.12 4.65 -49.99
N PRO A 95 -41.10 4.78 -50.92
CA PRO A 95 -40.93 4.42 -52.32
C PRO A 95 -40.25 5.54 -53.14
N ASN A 96 -39.66 5.12 -54.26
CA ASN A 96 -39.10 5.87 -55.38
C ASN A 96 -37.76 6.60 -55.17
N GLN A 97 -36.80 6.30 -56.05
CA GLN A 97 -36.36 7.22 -57.11
C GLN A 97 -35.24 6.61 -57.98
N GLN A 98 -35.65 6.01 -59.12
CA GLN A 98 -35.16 6.20 -60.50
C GLN A 98 -35.46 4.96 -61.36
#